data_AF-A0A166SBM0-F1
#
_entry.id   AF-A0A166SBM0-F1
#
_cell.length_a   1.000
_cell.length_b   1.000
_cell.length_c   1.000
_cell.angle_alpha   90.00
_cell.angle_beta   90.00
_cell.angle_gamma   90.00
#
_symmetry.space_group_name_H-M   'P 1'
#
loop_
_entity.id
_entity.type
_entity.pdbx_description
1 polymer ?
#
loop_
_entity_poly.entity_id
_entity_poly.type
_entity_poly.pdbx_seq_one_letter_code
_entity_poly.pdbx_strand_id
1 'polypeptide(L)'
;RVFFWKTMHREEKTGEFWEKIENREENAHCRVPNCEKACESMDHILTECTTPEVKIIWSLAEKLWRKKMPTWPKIYCAGAVMACALADFRTPEGDKLTGANRLYRIIVSESAWLIWKLRCRRLFDPDAAKDVITEREIHNRWVKVINLRLDLDRAMTNPKYERKAISRAKVLQTWRGTINDAKNLPSDWTRSKDVCISIKRMEPKGKG
;
A
#
# COMPACT_ATOMS: atom_id res chain seq x y z
N ARG A 1 6.32 -8.04 5.26
CA ARG A 1 7.41 -8.58 6.10
C ARG A 1 7.95 -9.94 5.65
N VAL A 2 7.20 -10.78 4.92
CA VAL A 2 7.81 -11.84 4.08
C VAL A 2 8.00 -11.36 2.64
N PHE A 3 6.99 -10.70 2.07
CA PHE A 3 7.04 -10.12 0.71
C PHE A 3 8.33 -9.34 0.44
N PHE A 4 8.61 -8.28 1.22
CA PHE A 4 9.84 -7.49 1.10
C PHE A 4 11.11 -8.35 1.20
N TRP A 5 11.14 -9.34 2.09
CA TRP A 5 12.30 -10.22 2.20
C TRP A 5 12.50 -11.03 0.91
N LYS A 6 11.43 -11.63 0.37
CA LYS A 6 11.46 -12.31 -0.93
C LYS A 6 11.94 -11.39 -2.05
N THR A 7 11.46 -10.14 -2.06
CA THR A 7 11.79 -9.15 -3.09
C THR A 7 13.27 -8.82 -3.10
N MET A 8 13.90 -8.69 -1.93
CA MET A 8 15.34 -8.45 -1.82
C MET A 8 16.17 -9.65 -2.29
N HIS A 9 15.66 -10.86 -2.10
CA HIS A 9 16.34 -12.11 -2.43
C HIS A 9 15.95 -12.67 -3.80
N ARG A 10 15.10 -11.94 -4.55
CA ARG A 10 14.55 -12.34 -5.86
C ARG A 10 13.88 -13.72 -5.82
N GLU A 11 13.10 -13.98 -4.79
CA GLU A 11 12.38 -15.25 -4.61
C GLU A 11 10.95 -15.24 -5.19
N GLU A 12 10.52 -14.12 -5.76
CA GLU A 12 9.25 -14.01 -6.46
C GLU A 12 9.26 -14.76 -7.78
N LYS A 13 8.09 -15.31 -8.13
CA LYS A 13 7.85 -15.90 -9.45
C LYS A 13 7.53 -14.81 -10.47
N THR A 14 8.59 -14.24 -11.06
CA THR A 14 8.56 -13.16 -12.07
C THR A 14 9.56 -13.44 -13.18
N GLY A 15 9.32 -12.95 -14.41
CA GLY A 15 10.31 -12.89 -15.49
C GLY A 15 11.13 -14.16 -15.66
N GLU A 16 12.43 -14.05 -15.34
CA GLU A 16 13.45 -15.12 -15.38
C GLU A 16 13.03 -16.44 -14.72
N PHE A 17 12.19 -16.40 -13.68
CA PHE A 17 11.67 -17.63 -13.06
C PHE A 17 10.82 -18.41 -14.06
N TRP A 18 9.93 -17.73 -14.78
CA TRP A 18 8.97 -18.36 -15.70
C TRP A 18 9.60 -18.77 -17.02
N GLU A 19 10.63 -18.06 -17.47
CA GLU A 19 11.40 -18.44 -18.68
C GLU A 19 12.02 -19.84 -18.56
N LYS A 20 12.26 -20.31 -17.34
CA LYS A 20 12.86 -21.63 -17.06
C LYS A 20 11.80 -22.73 -16.86
N ILE A 21 10.51 -22.41 -16.89
CA ILE A 21 9.43 -23.36 -16.66
C ILE A 21 8.75 -23.67 -17.98
N GLU A 22 8.94 -24.90 -18.44
CA GLU A 22 8.36 -25.41 -19.68
C GLU A 22 6.82 -25.25 -19.71
N ASN A 23 6.30 -24.76 -20.84
CA ASN A 23 4.87 -24.50 -21.09
C ASN A 23 4.25 -23.40 -20.19
N ARG A 24 5.09 -22.52 -19.62
CA ARG A 24 4.67 -21.38 -18.77
C ARG A 24 5.49 -20.12 -19.01
N GLU A 25 6.30 -20.08 -20.07
CA GLU A 25 7.21 -18.99 -20.43
C GLU A 25 6.44 -17.69 -20.71
N GLU A 26 5.18 -17.79 -21.12
CA GLU A 26 4.29 -16.65 -21.33
C GLU A 26 3.90 -15.92 -20.02
N ASN A 27 4.23 -16.50 -18.85
CA ASN A 27 4.13 -15.82 -17.54
C ASN A 27 5.37 -14.96 -17.23
N ALA A 28 6.44 -15.04 -18.03
CA ALA A 28 7.61 -14.19 -17.87
C ALA A 28 7.33 -12.73 -18.26
N HIS A 29 6.34 -12.52 -19.12
CA HIS A 29 5.99 -11.22 -19.67
C HIS A 29 4.67 -10.71 -19.09
N CYS A 30 4.53 -9.39 -19.06
CA CYS A 30 3.31 -8.77 -18.56
C CYS A 30 2.14 -9.12 -19.48
N ARG A 31 0.99 -9.52 -18.93
CA ARG A 31 -0.19 -9.89 -19.73
C ARG A 31 -1.17 -8.73 -19.95
N VAL A 32 -0.74 -7.51 -19.65
CA VAL A 32 -1.59 -6.33 -19.67
C VAL A 32 -1.58 -5.72 -21.07
N PRO A 33 -2.74 -5.33 -21.62
CA PRO A 33 -2.79 -4.66 -22.91
C PRO A 33 -1.87 -3.46 -23.02
N ASN A 34 -1.11 -3.36 -24.11
CA ASN A 34 -0.09 -2.33 -24.38
C ASN A 34 1.12 -2.38 -23.42
N CYS A 35 1.34 -3.51 -22.76
CA CYS A 35 2.43 -3.76 -21.83
C CYS A 35 3.12 -5.10 -22.10
N GLU A 36 2.70 -5.83 -23.13
CA GLU A 36 2.93 -7.26 -23.33
C GLU A 36 4.38 -7.63 -23.58
N LYS A 37 5.15 -6.66 -24.09
CA LYS A 37 6.57 -6.86 -24.40
C LYS A 37 7.48 -6.63 -23.19
N ALA A 38 6.94 -6.15 -22.07
CA ALA A 38 7.73 -5.94 -20.86
C ALA A 38 7.92 -7.28 -20.12
N CYS A 39 9.17 -7.67 -19.92
CA CYS A 39 9.51 -8.75 -18.98
C CYS A 39 9.07 -8.33 -17.57
N GLU A 40 8.36 -9.20 -16.86
CA GLU A 40 7.92 -8.92 -15.50
C GLU A 40 9.11 -8.91 -14.54
N SER A 41 9.46 -7.72 -14.08
CA SER A 41 10.35 -7.48 -12.94
C SER A 41 9.58 -6.83 -11.79
N MET A 42 10.22 -6.71 -10.63
CA MET A 42 9.63 -5.99 -9.50
C MET A 42 9.50 -4.49 -9.78
N ASP A 43 10.42 -3.90 -10.54
CA ASP A 43 10.30 -2.52 -11.03
C ASP A 43 9.10 -2.38 -11.96
N HIS A 44 8.93 -3.34 -12.87
CA HIS A 44 7.78 -3.36 -13.75
C HIS A 44 6.47 -3.42 -12.97
N ILE A 45 6.31 -4.46 -12.14
CA ILE A 45 5.07 -4.75 -11.42
C ILE A 45 4.71 -3.62 -10.45
N LEU A 46 5.68 -3.05 -9.75
CA LEU A 46 5.39 -2.07 -8.70
C LEU A 46 5.34 -0.64 -9.20
N THR A 47 6.04 -0.27 -10.27
CA THR A 47 6.20 1.16 -10.63
C THR A 47 5.93 1.50 -12.10
N GLU A 48 6.16 0.59 -13.05
CA GLU A 48 6.13 0.92 -14.48
C GLU A 48 4.90 0.39 -15.22
N CYS A 49 4.28 -0.66 -14.70
CA CYS A 49 3.17 -1.35 -15.36
C CYS A 49 1.99 -0.40 -15.61
N THR A 50 1.39 -0.49 -16.81
CA THR A 50 0.30 0.39 -17.27
C THR A 50 -1.07 0.05 -16.68
N THR A 51 -1.11 -0.90 -15.73
CA THR A 51 -2.36 -1.32 -15.10
C THR A 51 -3.03 -0.18 -14.31
N PRO A 52 -4.37 -0.17 -14.25
CA PRO A 52 -5.09 0.73 -13.36
C PRO A 52 -4.68 0.55 -11.89
N GLU A 53 -4.32 -0.68 -11.47
CA GLU A 53 -3.92 -0.98 -10.10
C GLU A 53 -2.74 -0.11 -9.64
N VAL A 54 -1.65 -0.10 -10.40
CA VAL A 54 -0.42 0.63 -10.07
C VAL A 54 -0.72 2.12 -9.98
N LYS A 55 -1.38 2.69 -11.00
CA LYS A 55 -1.70 4.12 -11.06
C LYS A 55 -2.61 4.57 -9.93
N ILE A 56 -3.72 3.86 -9.69
CA ILE A 56 -4.72 4.22 -8.68
C ILE A 56 -4.12 4.07 -7.28
N ILE A 57 -3.45 2.97 -6.99
CA ILE A 57 -2.90 2.70 -5.66
C ILE A 57 -1.85 3.74 -5.28
N TRP A 58 -0.92 4.08 -6.18
CA TRP A 58 0.07 5.12 -5.88
C TRP A 58 -0.54 6.51 -5.78
N SER A 59 -1.55 6.83 -6.59
CA SER A 59 -2.29 8.09 -6.47
C SER A 59 -2.98 8.21 -5.09
N LEU A 60 -3.57 7.13 -4.58
CA LEU A 60 -4.20 7.11 -3.26
C LEU A 60 -3.17 7.21 -2.12
N ALA A 61 -2.04 6.52 -2.26
CA ALA A 61 -0.90 6.61 -1.34
C ALA A 61 -0.39 8.05 -1.22
N GLU A 62 -0.14 8.70 -2.35
CA GLU A 62 0.27 10.10 -2.42
C GLU A 62 -0.80 11.02 -1.80
N LYS A 63 -2.08 10.83 -2.17
CA LYS A 63 -3.19 11.64 -1.65
C LYS A 63 -3.28 11.58 -0.12
N LEU A 64 -3.11 10.40 0.47
CA LEU A 64 -3.13 10.25 1.93
C LEU A 64 -1.89 10.87 2.59
N TRP A 65 -0.71 10.66 1.98
CA TRP A 65 0.53 11.25 2.48
C TRP A 65 0.49 12.78 2.50
N ARG A 66 -0.05 13.39 1.43
CA ARG A 66 -0.17 14.84 1.29
C ARG A 66 -1.07 15.50 2.35
N LYS A 67 -1.88 14.72 3.07
CA LYS A 67 -2.61 15.21 4.24
C LYS A 67 -1.71 15.48 5.45
N LYS A 68 -0.52 14.88 5.48
CA LYS A 68 0.43 15.00 6.59
C LYS A 68 1.68 15.80 6.23
N MET A 69 2.20 15.60 5.02
CA MET A 69 3.46 16.18 4.58
C MET A 69 3.29 16.85 3.21
N PRO A 70 3.95 17.99 2.95
CA PRO A 70 3.73 18.76 1.72
C PRO A 70 4.22 18.04 0.46
N THR A 71 5.30 17.26 0.59
CA THR A 71 6.00 16.64 -0.56
C THR A 71 5.89 15.14 -0.51
N TRP A 72 5.39 14.53 -1.59
CA TRP A 72 5.44 13.08 -1.82
C TRP A 72 6.79 12.69 -2.41
N PRO A 73 7.58 11.82 -1.74
CA PRO A 73 8.75 11.22 -2.36
C PRO A 73 8.28 10.28 -3.45
N LYS A 74 8.49 10.67 -4.72
CA LYS A 74 8.15 9.83 -5.86
C LYS A 74 8.89 8.49 -5.76
N ILE A 75 8.16 7.42 -6.06
CA ILE A 75 8.66 6.06 -6.05
C ILE A 75 8.95 5.69 -7.50
N TYR A 76 10.22 5.64 -7.86
CA TYR A 76 10.66 5.43 -9.24
C TYR A 76 11.02 3.98 -9.57
N CYS A 77 11.23 3.15 -8.55
CA CYS A 77 11.66 1.77 -8.70
C CYS A 77 11.27 0.93 -7.47
N ALA A 78 11.31 -0.39 -7.60
CA ALA A 78 11.13 -1.34 -6.52
C ALA A 78 12.17 -1.13 -5.40
N GLY A 79 13.39 -0.71 -5.73
CA GLY A 79 14.40 -0.34 -4.73
C GLY A 79 13.93 0.76 -3.77
N ALA A 80 13.24 1.78 -4.29
CA ALA A 80 12.67 2.85 -3.47
C ALA A 80 11.51 2.35 -2.59
N VAL A 81 10.68 1.43 -3.09
CA VAL A 81 9.64 0.75 -2.30
C VAL A 81 10.28 -0.02 -1.14
N MET A 82 11.32 -0.79 -1.43
CA MET A 82 12.05 -1.62 -0.47
C MET A 82 12.73 -0.79 0.61
N ALA A 83 13.29 0.36 0.22
CA ALA A 83 13.90 1.32 1.13
C ALA A 83 12.90 2.10 1.98
N CYS A 84 11.57 1.92 1.85
CA CYS A 84 10.60 2.70 2.63
C CYS A 84 10.73 2.50 4.15
N ALA A 85 11.32 1.37 4.59
CA ALA A 85 11.61 1.14 6.00
C ALA A 85 12.74 2.02 6.55
N LEU A 86 13.57 2.59 5.67
CA LEU A 86 14.70 3.47 5.98
C LEU A 86 14.35 4.96 5.89
N ALA A 87 13.08 5.31 5.65
CA ALA A 87 12.66 6.69 5.56
C ALA A 87 13.05 7.52 6.80
N ASP A 88 13.65 8.69 6.55
CA ASP A 88 14.15 9.59 7.59
C ASP A 88 13.77 11.06 7.31
N PHE A 89 12.47 11.34 7.23
CA PHE A 89 11.94 12.70 7.21
C PHE A 89 12.23 13.41 8.52
N ARG A 90 12.67 14.66 8.42
CA ARG A 90 13.07 15.53 9.52
C ARG A 90 12.40 16.90 9.41
N THR A 91 12.30 17.61 10.54
CA THR A 91 11.94 19.04 10.55
C THR A 91 13.10 19.88 9.99
N PRO A 92 12.88 21.18 9.69
CA PRO A 92 13.96 22.08 9.32
C PRO A 92 15.08 22.16 10.37
N GLU A 93 14.74 21.96 11.65
CA GLU A 93 15.68 21.96 12.79
C GLU A 93 16.42 20.62 12.95
N GLY A 94 16.11 19.61 12.12
CA GLY A 94 16.79 18.31 12.11
C GLY A 94 16.11 17.21 12.93
N ASP A 95 15.00 17.51 13.60
CA ASP A 95 14.28 16.56 14.45
C ASP A 95 13.55 15.50 13.62
N LYS A 96 13.64 14.24 14.06
CA LYS A 96 13.02 13.12 13.34
C LYS A 96 11.50 13.17 13.43
N LEU A 97 10.84 13.20 12.28
CA LEU A 97 9.38 13.13 12.16
C LEU A 97 8.90 11.67 12.29
N THR A 98 9.03 11.10 13.49
CA THR A 98 8.78 9.67 13.77
C THR A 98 7.41 9.19 13.29
N GLY A 99 6.35 9.98 13.52
CA GLY A 99 4.99 9.69 13.03
C GLY A 99 4.88 9.68 11.50
N ALA A 100 5.52 10.63 10.82
CA ALA A 100 5.54 10.69 9.35
C ALA A 100 6.35 9.52 8.76
N ASN A 101 7.55 9.25 9.28
CA ASN A 101 8.36 8.11 8.87
C ASN A 101 7.62 6.78 9.01
N ARG A 102 6.92 6.59 10.14
CA ARG A 102 6.11 5.38 10.36
C ARG A 102 4.94 5.29 9.40
N LEU A 103 4.23 6.41 9.14
CA LEU A 103 3.12 6.45 8.20
C LEU A 103 3.58 6.14 6.77
N TYR A 104 4.67 6.75 6.31
CA TYR A 104 5.25 6.50 4.99
C TYR A 104 5.52 5.01 4.77
N ARG A 105 6.20 4.38 5.73
CA ARG A 105 6.48 2.95 5.70
C ARG A 105 5.21 2.12 5.58
N ILE A 106 4.15 2.46 6.32
CA ILE A 106 2.86 1.75 6.26
C ILE A 106 2.25 1.93 4.87
N ILE A 107 2.08 3.17 4.41
CA ILE A 107 1.43 3.45 3.13
C ILE A 107 2.16 2.76 1.98
N VAL A 108 3.48 2.89 1.91
CA VAL A 108 4.28 2.33 0.81
C VAL A 108 4.26 0.80 0.83
N SER A 109 4.51 0.18 1.99
CA SER A 109 4.56 -1.28 2.06
C SER A 109 3.22 -1.97 1.82
N GLU A 110 2.12 -1.40 2.29
CA GLU A 110 0.78 -1.95 2.06
C GLU A 110 0.31 -1.73 0.62
N SER A 111 0.67 -0.59 0.02
CA SER A 111 0.37 -0.29 -1.39
C SER A 111 1.09 -1.26 -2.31
N ALA A 112 2.40 -1.45 -2.13
CA ALA A 112 3.19 -2.40 -2.92
C ALA A 112 2.69 -3.83 -2.77
N TRP A 113 2.35 -4.24 -1.54
CA TRP A 113 1.79 -5.56 -1.29
C TRP A 113 0.44 -5.76 -1.97
N LEU A 114 -0.42 -4.75 -1.97
CA LEU A 114 -1.70 -4.83 -2.67
C LEU A 114 -1.51 -4.95 -4.19
N ILE A 115 -0.62 -4.14 -4.78
CA ILE A 115 -0.27 -4.23 -6.21
C ILE A 115 0.18 -5.65 -6.54
N TRP A 116 1.13 -6.20 -5.77
CA TRP A 116 1.62 -7.56 -5.94
C TRP A 116 0.49 -8.60 -5.86
N LYS A 117 -0.41 -8.49 -4.87
CA LYS A 117 -1.57 -9.40 -4.76
C LYS A 117 -2.49 -9.35 -5.98
N LEU A 118 -2.77 -8.15 -6.49
CA LEU A 118 -3.65 -7.98 -7.65
C LEU A 118 -3.01 -8.55 -8.92
N ARG A 119 -1.68 -8.39 -9.09
CA ARG A 119 -0.92 -9.08 -10.13
C ARG A 119 -1.01 -10.60 -9.98
N CYS A 120 -0.78 -11.14 -8.78
CA CYS A 120 -0.87 -12.59 -8.55
C CYS A 120 -2.25 -13.15 -8.86
N ARG A 121 -3.32 -12.42 -8.51
CA ARG A 121 -4.68 -12.79 -8.90
C ARG A 121 -4.80 -12.86 -10.42
N ARG A 122 -4.38 -11.81 -11.15
CA ARG A 122 -4.44 -11.80 -12.61
C ARG A 122 -3.71 -12.98 -13.26
N LEU A 123 -2.60 -13.42 -12.67
CA LEU A 123 -1.79 -14.52 -13.22
C LEU A 123 -2.35 -15.91 -12.89
N PHE A 124 -2.83 -16.11 -11.66
CA PHE A 124 -3.12 -17.45 -11.13
C PHE A 124 -4.59 -17.76 -10.90
N ASP A 125 -5.46 -16.74 -10.85
CA ASP A 125 -6.90 -16.94 -10.66
C ASP A 125 -7.53 -17.29 -12.02
N PRO A 126 -8.06 -18.51 -12.21
CA PRO A 126 -8.65 -18.95 -13.48
C PRO A 126 -9.81 -18.07 -13.94
N ASP A 127 -10.49 -17.40 -13.00
CA ASP A 127 -11.64 -16.54 -13.30
C ASP A 127 -11.25 -15.07 -13.48
N ALA A 128 -9.96 -14.70 -13.38
CA ALA A 128 -9.52 -13.31 -13.49
C ALA A 128 -9.93 -12.62 -14.79
N ALA A 129 -10.01 -13.35 -15.91
CA ALA A 129 -10.43 -12.80 -17.20
C ALA A 129 -11.93 -12.46 -17.23
N LYS A 130 -12.75 -13.15 -16.44
CA LYS A 130 -14.20 -12.94 -16.34
C LYS A 130 -14.55 -11.91 -15.26
N ASP A 131 -13.79 -11.91 -14.16
CA ASP A 131 -13.98 -11.03 -13.00
C ASP A 131 -12.94 -9.90 -12.99
N VAL A 132 -13.04 -9.04 -14.02
CA VAL A 132 -12.16 -7.89 -14.20
C VAL A 132 -12.36 -6.89 -13.06
N ILE A 133 -11.27 -6.62 -12.34
CA ILE A 133 -11.29 -5.73 -11.18
C ILE A 133 -11.48 -4.29 -11.64
N THR A 134 -12.61 -3.69 -11.27
CA THR A 134 -12.91 -2.30 -11.61
C THR A 134 -12.02 -1.31 -10.84
N GLU A 135 -11.81 -0.11 -11.38
CA GLU A 135 -11.08 0.98 -10.70
C GLU A 135 -11.65 1.29 -9.31
N ARG A 136 -12.98 1.28 -9.19
CA ARG A 136 -13.72 1.44 -7.93
C ARG A 136 -13.32 0.37 -6.93
N GLU A 137 -13.23 -0.88 -7.39
CA GLU A 137 -12.86 -1.99 -6.52
C GLU A 137 -11.40 -1.90 -6.09
N ILE A 138 -10.48 -1.53 -6.99
CA ILE A 138 -9.07 -1.25 -6.65
C ILE A 138 -8.99 -0.18 -5.55
N HIS A 139 -9.70 0.94 -5.73
CA HIS A 139 -9.78 2.01 -4.75
C HIS A 139 -10.30 1.50 -3.39
N ASN A 140 -11.42 0.80 -3.39
CA ASN A 140 -12.05 0.32 -2.16
C ASN A 140 -11.22 -0.76 -1.45
N ARG A 141 -10.50 -1.62 -2.20
CA ARG A 141 -9.54 -2.59 -1.66
C ARG A 141 -8.38 -1.86 -0.98
N TRP A 142 -7.82 -0.82 -1.59
CA TRP A 142 -6.76 -0.01 -0.97
C TRP A 142 -7.24 0.69 0.31
N VAL A 143 -8.40 1.36 0.26
CA VAL A 143 -9.00 2.00 1.44
C VAL A 143 -9.23 0.98 2.56
N LYS A 144 -9.70 -0.24 2.22
CA LYS A 144 -9.89 -1.32 3.20
C LYS A 144 -8.56 -1.76 3.83
N VAL A 145 -7.50 -1.95 3.05
CA VAL A 145 -6.20 -2.39 3.56
C VAL A 145 -5.60 -1.34 4.51
N ILE A 146 -5.66 -0.06 4.16
CA ILE A 146 -5.11 1.00 5.02
C ILE A 146 -5.94 1.19 6.30
N ASN A 147 -7.27 1.09 6.24
CA ASN A 147 -8.10 1.11 7.45
C ASN A 147 -7.82 -0.10 8.35
N LEU A 148 -7.62 -1.30 7.77
CA LEU A 148 -7.21 -2.46 8.55
C LEU A 148 -5.88 -2.21 9.29
N ARG A 149 -4.93 -1.50 8.68
CA ARG A 149 -3.69 -1.09 9.36
C ARG A 149 -3.90 -0.11 10.50
N LEU A 150 -4.78 0.87 10.30
CA LEU A 150 -5.19 1.79 11.37
C LEU A 150 -5.82 1.03 12.53
N ASP A 151 -6.73 0.09 12.26
CA ASP A 151 -7.39 -0.71 13.30
C ASP A 151 -6.42 -1.63 14.03
N LEU A 152 -5.49 -2.26 13.32
CA LEU A 152 -4.42 -3.05 13.93
C LEU A 152 -3.54 -2.19 14.85
N ASP A 153 -3.15 -0.99 14.40
CA ASP A 153 -2.37 -0.07 15.23
C ASP A 153 -3.11 0.32 16.51
N ARG A 154 -4.40 0.60 16.40
CA ARG A 154 -5.27 0.94 17.54
C ARG A 154 -5.42 -0.25 18.49
N ALA A 155 -5.69 -1.45 17.96
CA ALA A 155 -5.81 -2.67 18.75
C ALA A 155 -4.52 -2.97 19.52
N MET A 156 -3.36 -2.76 18.89
CA MET A 156 -2.04 -2.95 19.49
C MET A 156 -1.71 -1.92 20.59
N THR A 157 -2.55 -0.92 20.85
CA THR A 157 -2.41 -0.04 22.04
C THR A 157 -2.96 -0.66 23.33
N ASN A 158 -3.56 -1.85 23.25
CA ASN A 158 -4.11 -2.53 24.41
C ASN A 158 -2.97 -3.03 25.34
N PRO A 159 -3.00 -2.68 26.64
CA PRO A 159 -2.00 -3.14 27.61
C PRO A 159 -1.83 -4.65 27.70
N LYS A 160 -2.83 -5.45 27.28
CA LYS A 160 -2.74 -6.92 27.24
C LYS A 160 -1.58 -7.45 26.38
N TYR A 161 -1.03 -6.62 25.50
CA TYR A 161 0.14 -6.97 24.68
C TYR A 161 1.47 -6.62 25.34
N GLU A 162 1.46 -6.10 26.58
CA GLU A 162 2.63 -5.82 27.42
C GLU A 162 3.73 -5.08 26.66
N ARG A 163 4.95 -5.64 26.59
CA ARG A 163 6.12 -5.06 25.89
C ARG A 163 5.92 -4.94 24.38
N LYS A 164 4.94 -5.64 23.80
CA LYS A 164 4.58 -5.55 22.38
C LYS A 164 3.52 -4.48 22.11
N ALA A 165 2.93 -3.89 23.15
CA ALA A 165 1.95 -2.83 23.00
C ALA A 165 2.58 -1.57 22.36
N ILE A 166 1.86 -0.98 21.42
CA ILE A 166 2.24 0.29 20.79
C ILE A 166 1.71 1.42 21.66
N SER A 167 2.55 2.41 21.99
CA SER A 167 2.07 3.57 22.73
C SER A 167 1.01 4.34 21.94
N ARG A 168 -0.03 4.83 22.63
CA ARG A 168 -1.10 5.63 22.01
C ARG A 168 -0.53 6.87 21.33
N ALA A 169 0.40 7.55 21.98
CA ALA A 169 1.10 8.69 21.40
C ALA A 169 1.72 8.38 20.03
N LYS A 170 2.34 7.19 19.85
CA LYS A 170 2.90 6.78 18.55
C LYS A 170 1.82 6.55 17.49
N VAL A 171 0.67 5.97 17.85
CA VAL A 171 -0.47 5.80 16.94
C VAL A 171 -1.05 7.16 16.54
N LEU A 172 -1.32 8.03 17.52
CA LEU A 172 -1.81 9.39 17.29
C LEU A 172 -0.85 10.17 16.38
N GLN A 173 0.45 10.16 16.67
CA GLN A 173 1.46 10.82 15.84
C GLN A 173 1.51 10.25 14.42
N THR A 174 1.34 8.93 14.24
CA THR A 174 1.32 8.30 12.90
C THR A 174 0.15 8.83 12.07
N TRP A 175 -1.06 8.74 12.60
CA TRP A 175 -2.30 8.97 11.84
C TRP A 175 -2.85 10.41 11.96
N ARG A 176 -2.17 11.29 12.71
CA ARG A 176 -2.52 12.72 12.78
C ARG A 176 -2.59 13.34 11.39
N GLY A 177 -3.71 14.01 11.12
CA GLY A 177 -4.00 14.70 9.86
C GLY A 177 -4.55 13.80 8.76
N THR A 178 -4.54 12.47 8.93
CA THR A 178 -4.92 11.53 7.86
C THR A 178 -6.25 10.81 8.11
N ILE A 179 -6.91 11.10 9.24
CA ILE A 179 -8.18 10.52 9.68
C ILE A 179 -9.35 11.41 9.25
N ASN A 180 -10.48 10.79 8.92
CA ASN A 180 -11.72 11.49 8.63
C ASN A 180 -12.31 12.12 9.88
N ASP A 181 -12.89 13.30 9.73
CA ASP A 181 -13.56 14.02 10.82
C ASP A 181 -12.72 14.23 12.10
N ALA A 182 -11.41 14.46 11.93
CA ALA A 182 -10.48 14.64 13.04
C ALA A 182 -10.82 15.80 14.00
N LYS A 183 -11.70 16.73 13.61
CA LYS A 183 -12.13 17.87 14.45
C LYS A 183 -13.16 17.47 15.51
N ASN A 184 -13.99 16.47 15.22
CA ASN A 184 -15.02 15.98 16.13
C ASN A 184 -14.54 14.81 16.99
N LEU A 185 -13.31 14.35 16.77
CA LEU A 185 -12.69 13.28 17.54
C LEU A 185 -11.97 13.83 18.77
N PRO A 186 -11.97 13.10 19.90
CA PRO A 186 -11.17 13.47 21.06
C PRO A 186 -9.67 13.45 20.72
N SER A 187 -8.87 14.15 21.54
CA SER A 187 -7.41 14.21 21.39
C SER A 187 -6.77 12.81 21.35
N ASP A 188 -7.30 11.88 22.15
CA ASP A 188 -7.04 10.45 22.05
C ASP A 188 -8.25 9.69 21.49
N TRP A 189 -8.30 9.56 20.16
CA TRP A 189 -9.33 8.82 19.45
C TRP A 189 -9.06 7.32 19.34
N THR A 190 -7.99 6.78 19.93
CA THR A 190 -7.60 5.38 19.72
C THR A 190 -8.70 4.39 20.12
N ARG A 191 -9.55 4.76 21.09
CA ARG A 191 -10.71 4.00 21.59
C ARG A 191 -12.06 4.40 20.99
N SER A 192 -12.11 5.44 20.17
CA SER A 192 -13.36 5.92 19.58
C SER A 192 -13.94 4.92 18.58
N LYS A 193 -15.26 4.85 18.46
CA LYS A 193 -15.90 4.09 17.38
C LYS A 193 -15.70 4.82 16.05
N ASP A 194 -15.76 4.07 14.95
CA ASP A 194 -15.85 4.60 13.57
C ASP A 194 -14.70 5.50 13.09
N VAL A 195 -13.49 5.32 13.64
CA VAL A 195 -12.30 6.01 13.15
C VAL A 195 -11.84 5.38 11.84
N CYS A 196 -11.82 6.17 10.77
CA CYS A 196 -11.35 5.76 9.46
C CYS A 196 -10.41 6.80 8.83
N ILE A 197 -9.63 6.40 7.85
CA ILE A 197 -8.81 7.34 7.08
C ILE A 197 -9.70 8.34 6.33
N SER A 198 -9.12 9.51 6.04
CA SER A 198 -9.78 10.63 5.34
C SER A 198 -10.21 10.32 3.90
N ILE A 199 -9.65 9.27 3.28
CA ILE A 199 -10.06 8.82 1.95
C ILE A 199 -11.27 7.91 2.08
N LYS A 200 -12.41 8.39 1.59
CA LYS A 200 -13.68 7.65 1.59
C LYS A 200 -13.68 6.52 0.55
N ARG A 201 -14.47 5.48 0.83
CA ARG A 201 -14.83 4.48 -0.18
C ARG A 201 -15.66 5.13 -1.28
N MET A 202 -15.55 4.58 -2.48
CA MET A 202 -16.41 4.93 -3.60
C MET A 202 -17.70 4.12 -3.52
N GLU A 203 -18.83 4.82 -3.48
CA GLU A 203 -20.16 4.22 -3.53
C GLU A 203 -20.49 3.71 -4.94
N PRO A 204 -21.41 2.75 -5.07
CA PRO A 204 -22.02 2.46 -6.35
C PRO A 204 -22.67 3.73 -6.91
N LYS A 205 -22.45 4.01 -8.21
CA LYS A 205 -23.34 4.94 -8.90
C LYS A 205 -24.74 4.39 -8.73
N GLY A 206 -25.61 5.12 -8.02
CA GLY A 206 -27.03 4.79 -7.97
C GLY A 206 -27.53 4.61 -9.39
N LYS A 207 -28.34 3.58 -9.63
CA LYS A 207 -29.06 3.46 -10.89
C LYS A 207 -29.97 4.69 -10.97
N GLY A 208 -29.56 5.68 -11.76
CA GLY A 208 -30.44 6.76 -12.21
C GLY A 208 -31.45 6.21 -13.19
#